data_AF-A0A2V2D8D7-F1
#
_entry.id   AF-A0A2V2D8D7-F1
#
_cell.length_a   1.000
_cell.length_b   1.000
_cell.length_c   1.000
_cell.angle_alpha   90.00
_cell.angle_beta   90.00
_cell.angle_gamma   90.00
#
_symmetry.space_group_name_H-M   'P 1'
#
loop_
_entity.id
_entity.type
_entity.pdbx_description
1 polymer ?
#
loop_
_entity_poly.entity_id
_entity_poly.type
_entity_poly.pdbx_seq_one_letter_code
_entity_poly.pdbx_strand_id
1 'polypeptide(L)'
;MENNVKAKRRVIAILSTVIALCVIIGIVLLILHIRNNTDGRSLVGTDTTENYLNQQQSSETEAETEAPKPEFEISEAGVLTAYNGDNETVVIPDNVISIGADAFGASPRVDAITTVRLGKSVEDIDVQAFVSLTKLENVEVPEENGNFIFTDGVLIKADNSVFFCMPSIIKDDYDMFDIFFDIISDKIDGEGEANLVSGDTVAGIKIVYAEDEIKELLNSKYNIYCNYFTTNNQTNQYDELVVYKDTHRLPNAKITCVYQTNEGIVFTNTDDYGVGDIWIFTEDNIIQKEVIFAVNTENRIGEEEWYNYSVVNYMKGNDGSLRYTRIPFKFQFRGGAFDYVWYCTGLDEFAGEEGVVKIENGGISYYPEKTWVVNDVMAGDYLKEMFDPDIRGYKTLEEYLAHNAEIYEPAK
;
A
#
# COMPACT_ATOMS: atom_id res chain seq x y z
N MET A 1 13.07 49.40 -6.06
CA MET A 1 11.76 49.32 -5.38
C MET A 1 10.63 48.84 -6.30
N GLU A 2 10.63 49.22 -7.59
CA GLU A 2 9.57 48.91 -8.56
C GLU A 2 9.43 47.42 -8.94
N ASN A 3 10.54 46.67 -9.02
CA ASN A 3 10.53 45.23 -9.35
C ASN A 3 9.85 44.37 -8.27
N ASN A 4 9.88 44.79 -7.01
CA ASN A 4 9.29 44.05 -5.90
C ASN A 4 7.75 44.24 -5.84
N VAL A 5 7.25 45.36 -6.37
CA VAL A 5 5.80 45.62 -6.51
C VAL A 5 5.19 44.80 -7.65
N LYS A 6 5.89 44.63 -8.77
CA LYS A 6 5.44 43.76 -9.89
C LYS A 6 5.42 42.28 -9.49
N ALA A 7 6.42 41.81 -8.74
CA ALA A 7 6.45 40.44 -8.22
C ALA A 7 5.28 40.18 -7.26
N LYS A 8 5.02 41.08 -6.29
CA LYS A 8 3.87 40.97 -5.38
C LYS A 8 2.52 40.97 -6.11
N ARG A 9 2.36 41.79 -7.16
CA ARG A 9 1.12 41.81 -7.97
C ARG A 9 0.89 40.51 -8.76
N ARG A 10 1.96 39.87 -9.25
CA ARG A 10 1.87 38.55 -9.91
C ARG A 10 1.48 37.44 -8.94
N VAL A 11 2.05 37.42 -7.74
CA VAL A 11 1.70 36.44 -6.70
C VAL A 11 0.24 36.59 -6.27
N ILE A 12 -0.25 37.83 -6.08
CA ILE A 12 -1.65 38.10 -5.73
C ILE A 12 -2.60 37.66 -6.86
N ALA A 13 -2.24 37.86 -8.13
CA ALA A 13 -3.05 37.41 -9.26
C ALA A 13 -3.13 35.87 -9.33
N ILE A 14 -2.02 35.17 -9.14
CA ILE A 14 -1.96 33.69 -9.10
C ILE A 14 -2.78 33.16 -7.92
N LEU A 15 -2.65 33.76 -6.74
CA LEU A 15 -3.41 33.36 -5.56
C LEU A 15 -4.92 33.59 -5.77
N SER A 16 -5.30 34.69 -6.41
CA SER A 16 -6.71 34.98 -6.75
C SER A 16 -7.29 33.99 -7.76
N THR A 17 -6.49 33.51 -8.73
CA THR A 17 -6.93 32.48 -9.68
C THR A 17 -7.04 31.11 -9.04
N VAL A 18 -6.14 30.76 -8.13
CA VAL A 18 -6.21 29.49 -7.37
C VAL A 18 -7.44 29.48 -6.46
N ILE A 19 -7.71 30.58 -5.74
CA ILE A 19 -8.92 30.70 -4.91
C ILE A 19 -10.20 30.58 -5.74
N ALA A 20 -10.24 31.21 -6.92
CA ALA A 20 -11.39 31.08 -7.82
C ALA A 20 -11.59 29.63 -8.31
N LEU A 21 -10.51 28.91 -8.61
CA LEU A 21 -10.56 27.49 -9.02
C LEU A 21 -11.07 26.60 -7.88
N CYS A 22 -10.59 26.81 -6.65
CA CYS A 22 -11.04 26.06 -5.47
C CYS A 22 -12.53 26.30 -5.16
N VAL A 23 -13.04 27.53 -5.35
CA VAL A 23 -14.46 27.84 -5.16
C VAL A 23 -15.32 27.14 -6.22
N ILE A 24 -14.87 27.08 -7.47
CA ILE A 24 -15.59 26.38 -8.53
C ILE A 24 -15.65 24.88 -8.25
N ILE A 25 -14.53 24.26 -7.86
CA ILE A 25 -14.48 22.84 -7.47
C ILE A 25 -15.40 22.57 -6.28
N GLY A 26 -15.39 23.43 -5.26
CA GLY A 26 -16.28 23.32 -4.10
C GLY A 26 -17.76 23.41 -4.47
N ILE A 27 -18.14 24.28 -5.41
CA ILE A 27 -19.52 24.38 -5.91
C ILE A 27 -19.92 23.13 -6.71
N VAL A 28 -19.03 22.59 -7.54
CA VAL A 28 -19.28 21.36 -8.31
C VAL A 28 -19.49 20.17 -7.36
N LEU A 29 -18.64 20.01 -6.35
CA LEU A 29 -18.78 18.97 -5.34
C LEU A 29 -20.07 19.13 -4.52
N LEU A 30 -20.47 20.36 -4.19
CA LEU A 30 -21.74 20.64 -3.52
C LEU A 30 -22.94 20.27 -4.41
N ILE A 31 -22.90 20.57 -5.70
CA ILE A 31 -23.96 20.20 -6.66
C ILE A 31 -24.05 18.68 -6.80
N LEU A 32 -22.92 17.97 -6.88
CA LEU A 32 -22.88 16.50 -6.91
C LEU A 32 -23.43 15.91 -5.60
N HIS A 33 -23.07 16.48 -4.45
CA HIS A 33 -23.59 16.05 -3.15
C HIS A 33 -25.09 16.29 -3.02
N ILE A 34 -25.61 17.44 -3.49
CA ILE A 34 -27.06 17.72 -3.50
C ILE A 34 -27.78 16.73 -4.42
N ARG A 35 -27.23 16.45 -5.62
CA ARG A 35 -27.84 15.52 -6.59
C ARG A 35 -27.95 14.11 -6.02
N ASN A 36 -26.90 13.61 -5.36
CA ASN A 36 -26.91 12.30 -4.70
C ASN A 36 -27.84 12.23 -3.49
N ASN A 37 -28.18 13.36 -2.84
CA ASN A 37 -29.05 13.39 -1.67
C ASN A 37 -30.55 13.59 -2.01
N THR A 38 -30.90 13.91 -3.26
CA THR A 38 -32.29 14.10 -3.70
C THR A 38 -33.00 12.83 -4.18
N ASP A 39 -32.28 11.74 -4.43
CA ASP A 39 -32.89 10.50 -4.95
C ASP A 39 -33.50 9.59 -3.86
N GLY A 40 -33.54 10.05 -2.60
CA GLY A 40 -33.88 9.22 -1.43
C GLY A 40 -35.05 9.67 -0.55
N ARG A 41 -35.94 10.58 -0.97
CA ARG A 41 -37.10 10.96 -0.15
C ARG A 41 -38.42 11.02 -0.93
N SER A 42 -39.16 9.90 -0.89
CA SER A 42 -40.62 9.93 -0.95
C SER A 42 -41.18 9.50 0.42
N LEU A 43 -41.85 10.44 1.07
CA LEU A 43 -42.69 10.23 2.25
C LEU A 43 -44.03 9.66 1.78
N VAL A 44 -44.60 8.70 2.51
CA VAL A 44 -46.02 8.68 2.95
C VAL A 44 -46.32 7.36 3.67
N GLY A 45 -47.13 7.46 4.72
CA GLY A 45 -47.40 6.43 5.70
C GLY A 45 -48.45 5.41 5.29
N THR A 46 -48.50 4.35 6.09
CA THR A 46 -49.52 3.30 6.13
C THR A 46 -50.86 3.87 6.62
N ASP A 47 -51.99 3.57 5.95
CA ASP A 47 -52.99 2.63 6.49
C ASP A 47 -54.25 2.46 5.60
N THR A 48 -54.76 1.23 5.62
CA THR A 48 -56.16 0.77 5.48
C THR A 48 -56.92 0.70 4.13
N THR A 49 -57.45 -0.53 3.96
CA THR A 49 -58.72 -0.99 3.34
C THR A 49 -58.78 -1.39 1.86
N GLU A 50 -58.88 -2.71 1.68
CA GLU A 50 -59.85 -3.49 0.88
C GLU A 50 -60.85 -2.67 0.03
N ASN A 51 -61.25 -3.04 -1.19
CA ASN A 51 -61.72 -4.35 -1.64
C ASN A 51 -62.13 -4.31 -3.14
N TYR A 52 -62.19 -5.47 -3.81
CA TYR A 52 -63.02 -5.81 -4.99
C TYR A 52 -62.85 -5.02 -6.32
N LEU A 53 -62.17 -5.62 -7.31
CA LEU A 53 -62.78 -6.48 -8.34
C LEU A 53 -61.83 -6.68 -9.51
N ASN A 54 -61.67 -7.95 -9.84
CA ASN A 54 -60.87 -8.49 -10.91
C ASN A 54 -61.65 -8.33 -12.23
N GLN A 55 -61.13 -7.56 -13.19
CA GLN A 55 -61.43 -7.76 -14.61
C GLN A 55 -60.22 -7.37 -15.45
N GLN A 56 -59.78 -8.34 -16.23
CA GLN A 56 -58.62 -8.31 -17.10
C GLN A 56 -58.64 -7.09 -18.02
N GLN A 57 -57.59 -6.28 -17.91
CA GLN A 57 -57.04 -5.57 -19.05
C GLN A 57 -55.54 -5.78 -18.98
N SER A 58 -55.03 -6.58 -19.90
CA SER A 58 -53.62 -6.75 -20.18
C SER A 58 -53.00 -5.37 -20.41
N SER A 59 -52.36 -4.82 -19.39
CA SER A 59 -51.32 -3.82 -19.59
C SER A 59 -50.05 -4.62 -19.81
N GLU A 60 -49.69 -4.80 -21.08
CA GLU A 60 -48.28 -4.92 -21.41
C GLU A 60 -47.61 -3.71 -20.77
N THR A 61 -46.93 -3.92 -19.65
CA THR A 61 -45.88 -3.02 -19.22
C THR A 61 -44.83 -3.18 -20.30
N GLU A 62 -44.91 -2.35 -21.34
CA GLU A 62 -43.75 -2.02 -22.15
C GLU A 62 -42.70 -1.55 -21.14
N ALA A 63 -41.79 -2.46 -20.79
CA ALA A 63 -40.51 -2.06 -20.25
C ALA A 63 -39.99 -1.07 -21.30
N GLU A 64 -39.85 0.19 -20.93
CA GLU A 64 -39.08 1.14 -21.70
C GLU A 64 -37.68 0.53 -21.80
N THR A 65 -37.45 -0.22 -22.88
CA THR A 65 -36.12 -0.67 -23.28
C THR A 65 -35.35 0.61 -23.57
N GLU A 66 -34.56 1.06 -22.59
CA GLU A 66 -33.48 2.01 -22.84
C GLU A 66 -32.76 1.52 -24.10
N ALA A 67 -32.55 2.42 -25.06
CA ALA A 67 -31.81 2.09 -26.26
C ALA A 67 -30.48 1.44 -25.86
N PRO A 68 -30.06 0.35 -26.52
CA PRO A 68 -28.83 -0.34 -26.15
C PRO A 68 -27.67 0.66 -26.17
N LYS A 69 -26.98 0.77 -25.03
CA LYS A 69 -25.81 1.62 -24.91
C LYS A 69 -24.75 1.19 -25.93
N PRO A 70 -23.98 2.13 -26.50
CA PRO A 70 -22.88 1.76 -27.38
C PRO A 70 -21.85 0.93 -26.59
N GLU A 71 -21.22 -0.04 -27.26
CA GLU A 71 -20.20 -0.88 -26.65
C GLU A 71 -19.04 -0.03 -26.08
N PHE A 72 -18.63 1.01 -26.81
CA PHE A 72 -17.63 1.98 -26.39
C PHE A 72 -18.25 3.37 -26.30
N GLU A 73 -18.20 3.99 -25.13
CA GLU A 73 -18.53 5.40 -24.94
C GLU A 73 -17.23 6.21 -25.05
N ILE A 74 -17.11 6.99 -26.12
CA ILE A 74 -15.93 7.81 -26.42
C ILE A 74 -16.36 9.27 -26.49
N SER A 75 -15.72 10.11 -25.67
CA SER A 75 -15.96 11.56 -25.68
C SER A 75 -15.49 12.23 -26.96
N GLU A 76 -15.92 13.48 -27.18
CA GLU A 76 -15.44 14.29 -28.33
C GLU A 76 -13.91 14.49 -28.35
N ALA A 77 -13.27 14.42 -27.17
CA ALA A 77 -11.82 14.51 -27.04
C ALA A 77 -11.09 13.18 -27.32
N GLY A 78 -11.82 12.10 -27.66
CA GLY A 78 -11.24 10.78 -27.90
C GLY A 78 -10.95 9.98 -26.63
N VAL A 79 -11.46 10.41 -25.47
CA VAL A 79 -11.33 9.65 -24.20
C VAL A 79 -12.37 8.54 -24.17
N LEU A 80 -11.94 7.28 -23.98
CA LEU A 80 -12.81 6.16 -23.64
C LEU A 80 -13.28 6.31 -22.19
N THR A 81 -14.57 6.55 -22.00
CA THR A 81 -15.17 6.77 -20.67
C THR A 81 -15.92 5.57 -20.14
N ALA A 82 -16.42 4.69 -21.02
CA ALA A 82 -17.05 3.44 -20.60
C ALA A 82 -16.94 2.37 -21.70
N TYR A 83 -16.71 1.12 -21.28
CA TYR A 83 -16.88 -0.10 -22.05
C TYR A 83 -18.09 -0.86 -21.49
N ASN A 84 -19.15 -0.97 -22.30
CA ASN A 84 -20.40 -1.64 -21.93
C ASN A 84 -20.49 -3.07 -22.50
N GLY A 85 -19.48 -3.54 -23.22
CA GLY A 85 -19.47 -4.87 -23.83
C GLY A 85 -19.19 -5.99 -22.83
N ASP A 86 -19.33 -7.23 -23.29
CA ASP A 86 -19.27 -8.46 -22.49
C ASP A 86 -18.18 -9.44 -22.96
N ASN A 87 -17.24 -8.97 -23.79
CA ASN A 87 -16.16 -9.78 -24.32
C ASN A 87 -15.03 -9.95 -23.29
N GLU A 88 -14.43 -11.14 -23.24
CA GLU A 88 -13.24 -11.42 -22.40
C GLU A 88 -11.98 -10.75 -22.96
N THR A 89 -11.95 -10.51 -24.27
CA THR A 89 -10.92 -9.76 -24.97
C THR A 89 -11.52 -8.47 -25.49
N VAL A 90 -11.09 -7.34 -24.93
CA VAL A 90 -11.55 -6.02 -25.35
C VAL A 90 -10.59 -5.45 -26.38
N VAL A 91 -11.11 -4.98 -27.52
CA VAL A 91 -10.31 -4.34 -28.58
C VAL A 91 -10.64 -2.85 -28.60
N ILE A 92 -9.74 -2.03 -28.06
CA ILE A 92 -9.93 -0.59 -28.00
C ILE A 92 -9.86 0.01 -29.41
N PRO A 93 -10.87 0.80 -29.84
CA PRO A 93 -10.87 1.39 -31.17
C PRO A 93 -9.67 2.30 -31.44
N ASP A 94 -9.20 2.30 -32.69
CA ASP A 94 -8.05 3.10 -33.15
C ASP A 94 -8.21 4.61 -32.99
N ASN A 95 -9.43 5.12 -32.83
CA ASN A 95 -9.70 6.55 -32.63
C ASN A 95 -9.73 6.97 -31.15
N VAL A 96 -9.49 6.05 -30.22
CA VAL A 96 -9.31 6.37 -28.80
C VAL A 96 -7.93 6.96 -28.61
N ILE A 97 -7.89 8.14 -27.99
CA ILE A 97 -6.67 8.89 -27.65
C ILE A 97 -6.24 8.60 -26.23
N SER A 98 -7.20 8.45 -25.31
CA SER A 98 -6.90 8.08 -23.93
C SER A 98 -7.97 7.21 -23.30
N ILE A 99 -7.57 6.45 -22.28
CA ILE A 99 -8.47 5.60 -21.49
C ILE A 99 -8.69 6.29 -20.14
N GLY A 100 -9.94 6.61 -19.84
CA GLY A 100 -10.31 7.30 -18.60
C GLY A 100 -10.30 6.38 -17.37
N ALA A 101 -10.39 7.00 -16.19
CA ALA A 101 -10.52 6.28 -14.92
C ALA A 101 -11.72 5.32 -14.96
N ASP A 102 -11.49 4.09 -14.51
CA ASP A 102 -12.47 3.00 -14.43
C ASP A 102 -13.32 2.80 -15.70
N ALA A 103 -12.71 3.00 -16.88
CA ALA A 103 -13.41 2.90 -18.17
C ALA A 103 -14.06 1.54 -18.42
N PHE A 104 -13.68 0.47 -17.72
CA PHE A 104 -14.24 -0.87 -17.89
C PHE A 104 -15.21 -1.29 -16.76
N GLY A 105 -15.36 -0.47 -15.71
CA GLY A 105 -16.18 -0.80 -14.54
C GLY A 105 -17.66 -1.01 -14.83
N ALA A 106 -18.16 -0.44 -15.94
CA ALA A 106 -19.55 -0.59 -16.39
C ALA A 106 -19.82 -1.92 -17.12
N SER A 107 -18.79 -2.69 -17.48
CA SER A 107 -18.97 -3.94 -18.21
C SER A 107 -19.71 -4.98 -17.37
N PRO A 108 -20.75 -5.65 -17.91
CA PRO A 108 -21.44 -6.73 -17.21
C PRO A 108 -20.55 -7.98 -16.99
N ARG A 109 -19.38 -8.05 -17.64
CA ARG A 109 -18.41 -9.15 -17.52
C ARG A 109 -17.01 -8.63 -17.16
N VAL A 110 -16.95 -7.55 -16.38
CA VAL A 110 -15.69 -6.92 -15.93
C VAL A 110 -14.74 -7.90 -15.24
N ASP A 111 -15.30 -8.87 -14.50
CA ASP A 111 -14.58 -9.92 -13.79
C ASP A 111 -14.12 -11.08 -14.69
N ALA A 112 -14.38 -11.02 -16.00
CA ALA A 112 -13.98 -12.02 -16.99
C ALA A 112 -13.07 -11.45 -18.08
N ILE A 113 -12.81 -10.15 -18.09
CA ILE A 113 -11.87 -9.53 -19.03
C ILE A 113 -10.45 -9.92 -18.64
N THR A 114 -9.79 -10.68 -19.52
CA THR A 114 -8.42 -11.15 -19.33
C THR A 114 -7.43 -10.46 -20.25
N THR A 115 -7.90 -9.87 -21.35
CA THR A 115 -7.04 -9.20 -22.33
C THR A 115 -7.63 -7.87 -22.80
N VAL A 116 -6.82 -6.83 -22.81
CA VAL A 116 -7.14 -5.54 -23.45
C VAL A 116 -6.15 -5.31 -24.59
N ARG A 117 -6.65 -5.10 -25.81
CA ARG A 117 -5.83 -4.67 -26.96
C ARG A 117 -5.94 -3.16 -27.12
N LEU A 118 -4.82 -2.44 -27.01
CA LEU A 118 -4.80 -0.99 -27.19
C LEU A 118 -5.06 -0.61 -28.65
N GLY A 119 -5.75 0.52 -28.86
CA GLY A 119 -5.83 1.16 -30.17
C GLY A 119 -4.51 1.83 -30.52
N LYS A 120 -4.21 1.97 -31.81
CA LYS A 120 -2.91 2.54 -32.25
C LYS A 120 -2.68 3.99 -31.83
N SER A 121 -3.75 4.74 -31.54
CA SER A 121 -3.68 6.16 -31.17
C SER A 121 -3.79 6.42 -29.67
N VAL A 122 -3.79 5.38 -28.83
CA VAL A 122 -3.79 5.55 -27.37
C VAL A 122 -2.46 6.17 -26.94
N GLU A 123 -2.52 7.36 -26.38
CA GLU A 123 -1.40 8.19 -25.91
C GLU A 123 -1.31 8.23 -24.38
N ASP A 124 -2.45 8.21 -23.70
CA ASP A 124 -2.52 8.26 -22.23
C ASP A 124 -3.54 7.25 -21.67
N ILE A 125 -3.24 6.74 -20.49
CA ILE A 125 -4.09 5.81 -19.74
C ILE A 125 -4.13 6.32 -18.31
N ASP A 126 -5.33 6.56 -17.79
CA ASP A 126 -5.51 6.96 -16.40
C ASP A 126 -4.97 5.87 -15.44
N VAL A 127 -4.38 6.26 -14.31
CA VAL A 127 -3.83 5.30 -13.34
C VAL A 127 -4.90 4.37 -12.75
N GLN A 128 -6.18 4.74 -12.83
CA GLN A 128 -7.32 3.91 -12.41
C GLN A 128 -8.04 3.25 -13.60
N ALA A 129 -7.52 3.32 -14.83
CA ALA A 129 -8.21 2.80 -16.01
C ALA A 129 -8.55 1.30 -15.91
N PHE A 130 -7.66 0.51 -15.30
CA PHE A 130 -7.80 -0.95 -15.20
C PHE A 130 -8.22 -1.45 -13.81
N VAL A 131 -8.61 -0.56 -12.89
CA VAL A 131 -8.86 -0.90 -11.48
C VAL A 131 -9.89 -2.02 -11.29
N SER A 132 -10.96 -2.01 -12.09
CA SER A 132 -12.02 -3.03 -12.02
C SER A 132 -11.65 -4.36 -12.68
N LEU A 133 -10.57 -4.41 -13.48
CA LEU A 133 -10.18 -5.59 -14.26
C LEU A 133 -9.37 -6.60 -13.43
N THR A 134 -10.02 -7.19 -12.41
CA THR A 134 -9.38 -8.11 -11.43
C THR A 134 -8.79 -9.39 -12.03
N LYS A 135 -9.14 -9.74 -13.28
CA LYS A 135 -8.59 -10.89 -14.02
C LYS A 135 -7.75 -10.48 -15.24
N LEU A 136 -7.37 -9.20 -15.36
CA LEU A 136 -6.52 -8.78 -16.46
C LEU A 136 -5.18 -9.51 -16.39
N GLU A 137 -4.84 -10.24 -17.44
CA GLU A 137 -3.61 -11.03 -17.56
C GLU A 137 -2.74 -10.56 -18.72
N ASN A 138 -3.24 -9.69 -19.59
CA ASN A 138 -2.50 -9.26 -20.77
C ASN A 138 -2.99 -7.91 -21.29
N VAL A 139 -2.03 -7.08 -21.71
CA VAL A 139 -2.32 -5.89 -22.52
C VAL A 139 -1.57 -6.04 -23.84
N GLU A 140 -2.30 -6.23 -24.93
CA GLU A 140 -1.68 -6.28 -26.25
C GLU A 140 -1.51 -4.85 -26.78
N VAL A 141 -0.27 -4.49 -27.09
CA VAL A 141 0.07 -3.20 -27.68
C VAL A 141 0.43 -3.41 -29.16
N PRO A 142 -0.31 -2.81 -30.11
CA PRO A 142 0.02 -2.94 -31.53
C PRO A 142 1.36 -2.24 -31.84
N GLU A 143 2.10 -2.72 -32.84
CA GLU A 143 3.41 -2.17 -33.23
C GLU A 143 3.33 -0.68 -33.61
N GLU A 144 2.17 -0.23 -34.08
CA GLU A 144 1.90 1.16 -34.44
C GLU A 144 1.71 2.09 -33.23
N ASN A 145 1.45 1.54 -32.04
CA ASN A 145 1.37 2.34 -30.82
C ASN A 145 2.79 2.58 -30.28
N GLY A 146 3.34 3.75 -30.58
CA GLY A 146 4.66 4.17 -30.10
C GLY A 146 4.70 4.71 -28.67
N ASN A 147 3.57 4.73 -27.96
CA ASN A 147 3.45 5.35 -26.64
C ASN A 147 3.52 4.34 -25.49
N PHE A 148 3.24 3.07 -25.77
CA PHE A 148 3.27 2.02 -24.76
C PHE A 148 4.03 0.80 -25.25
N ILE A 149 4.58 0.04 -24.31
CA ILE A 149 5.07 -1.31 -24.52
C ILE A 149 4.54 -2.20 -23.40
N PHE A 150 4.20 -3.44 -23.71
CA PHE A 150 3.88 -4.45 -22.71
C PHE A 150 4.95 -5.53 -22.72
N THR A 151 5.62 -5.73 -21.59
CA THR A 151 6.69 -6.74 -21.43
C THR A 151 6.65 -7.29 -20.02
N ASP A 152 6.81 -8.62 -19.90
CA ASP A 152 6.99 -9.30 -18.62
C ASP A 152 5.94 -8.92 -17.54
N GLY A 153 4.69 -8.69 -17.97
CA GLY A 153 3.57 -8.33 -17.10
C GLY A 153 3.48 -6.85 -16.70
N VAL A 154 4.26 -5.97 -17.33
CA VAL A 154 4.23 -4.53 -17.10
C VAL A 154 3.89 -3.78 -18.38
N LEU A 155 2.87 -2.91 -18.33
CA LEU A 155 2.59 -1.91 -19.36
C LEU A 155 3.37 -0.64 -19.02
N ILE A 156 4.34 -0.31 -19.86
CA ILE A 156 5.26 0.81 -19.67
C ILE A 156 4.91 1.91 -20.67
N LYS A 157 4.68 3.13 -20.18
CA LYS A 157 4.59 4.30 -21.05
C LYS A 157 5.98 4.69 -21.55
N ALA A 158 6.11 5.06 -22.82
CA ALA A 158 7.38 5.32 -23.50
C ALA A 158 8.19 6.48 -22.89
N ASP A 159 7.51 7.39 -22.17
CA ASP A 159 8.14 8.49 -21.43
C ASP A 159 8.54 8.12 -19.98
N ASN A 160 8.35 6.85 -19.58
CA ASN A 160 8.61 6.30 -18.25
C ASN A 160 7.81 6.95 -17.12
N SER A 161 6.73 7.69 -17.40
CA SER A 161 5.94 8.38 -16.37
C SER A 161 4.94 7.47 -15.64
N VAL A 162 4.58 6.32 -16.20
CA VAL A 162 3.63 5.37 -15.58
C VAL A 162 4.02 3.93 -15.94
N PHE A 163 3.93 3.05 -14.95
CA PHE A 163 4.11 1.61 -15.08
C PHE A 163 2.90 0.90 -14.48
N PHE A 164 2.12 0.20 -15.30
CA PHE A 164 1.03 -0.64 -14.82
C PHE A 164 1.54 -2.07 -14.65
N CYS A 165 1.67 -2.49 -13.41
CA CYS A 165 2.08 -3.81 -12.99
C CYS A 165 0.84 -4.71 -12.92
N MET A 166 0.84 -5.83 -13.64
CA MET A 166 -0.26 -6.80 -13.61
C MET A 166 0.07 -7.89 -12.58
N PRO A 167 -0.51 -7.85 -11.36
CA PRO A 167 -0.13 -8.77 -10.28
C PRO A 167 -0.48 -10.23 -10.60
N SER A 168 -1.47 -10.49 -11.46
CA SER A 168 -1.87 -11.82 -11.91
C SER A 168 -0.79 -12.57 -12.71
N ILE A 169 0.20 -11.85 -13.26
CA ILE A 169 1.24 -12.39 -14.14
C ILE A 169 2.54 -12.64 -13.35
N ILE A 170 2.70 -11.99 -12.20
CA ILE A 170 3.93 -11.94 -11.43
C ILE A 170 3.78 -12.88 -10.22
N LYS A 171 4.91 -13.44 -9.74
CA LYS A 171 4.92 -14.52 -8.74
C LYS A 171 4.17 -14.15 -7.46
N ASP A 172 3.62 -15.17 -6.80
CA ASP A 172 3.16 -15.08 -5.42
C ASP A 172 4.29 -14.52 -4.54
N ASP A 173 3.96 -13.52 -3.71
CA ASP A 173 4.85 -12.76 -2.80
C ASP A 173 5.67 -11.60 -3.40
N TYR A 174 5.41 -11.19 -4.65
CA TYR A 174 5.97 -9.95 -5.21
C TYR A 174 5.08 -8.74 -4.89
N ASP A 175 5.71 -7.62 -4.50
CA ASP A 175 5.03 -6.33 -4.46
C ASP A 175 5.43 -5.40 -5.62
N MET A 176 4.76 -4.25 -5.70
CA MET A 176 4.97 -3.30 -6.79
C MET A 176 6.40 -2.72 -6.86
N PHE A 177 7.12 -2.68 -5.74
CA PHE A 177 8.50 -2.21 -5.69
C PHE A 177 9.48 -3.30 -6.11
N ASP A 178 9.22 -4.57 -5.76
CA ASP A 178 9.98 -5.70 -6.31
C ASP A 178 9.92 -5.74 -7.84
N ILE A 179 8.73 -5.52 -8.39
CA ILE A 179 8.49 -5.48 -9.84
C ILE A 179 9.32 -4.39 -10.50
N PHE A 180 9.47 -3.23 -9.84
CA PHE A 180 10.32 -2.17 -10.34
C PHE A 180 11.77 -2.63 -10.50
N PHE A 181 12.34 -3.24 -9.46
CA PHE A 181 13.74 -3.66 -9.49
C PHE A 181 14.00 -4.89 -10.35
N ASP A 182 13.04 -5.81 -10.49
CA ASP A 182 13.26 -7.06 -11.23
C ASP A 182 12.88 -6.99 -12.70
N ILE A 183 11.96 -6.09 -13.07
CA ILE A 183 11.43 -6.04 -14.43
C ILE A 183 11.67 -4.66 -15.03
N ILE A 184 11.28 -3.59 -14.34
CA ILE A 184 11.23 -2.25 -14.94
C ILE A 184 12.63 -1.66 -15.10
N SER A 185 13.50 -1.79 -14.09
CA SER A 185 14.80 -1.10 -14.05
C SER A 185 15.70 -1.42 -15.25
N ASP A 186 15.62 -2.63 -15.80
CA ASP A 186 16.42 -3.05 -16.95
C ASP A 186 15.84 -2.60 -18.30
N LYS A 187 14.57 -2.17 -18.32
CA LYS A 187 13.83 -1.79 -19.54
C LYS A 187 13.81 -0.28 -19.77
N ILE A 188 14.08 0.50 -18.74
CA ILE A 188 14.07 1.97 -18.79
C ILE A 188 15.49 2.54 -18.73
N ASP A 189 15.65 3.76 -19.21
CA ASP A 189 16.85 4.57 -18.98
C ASP A 189 16.45 6.02 -18.67
N GLY A 190 17.23 6.69 -17.82
CA GLY A 190 16.94 8.03 -17.32
C GLY A 190 16.38 8.04 -15.89
N GLU A 191 16.20 9.26 -15.40
CA GLU A 191 15.69 9.61 -14.07
C GLU A 191 14.39 10.41 -14.22
N GLY A 192 13.56 10.45 -13.19
CA GLY A 192 12.32 11.21 -13.22
C GLY A 192 11.32 10.79 -12.16
N GLU A 193 10.14 11.38 -12.24
CA GLU A 193 8.98 10.97 -11.44
C GLU A 193 8.09 10.04 -12.25
N ALA A 194 7.55 9.02 -11.59
CA ALA A 194 6.66 8.05 -12.22
C ALA A 194 5.62 7.54 -11.23
N ASN A 195 4.55 6.94 -11.76
CA ASN A 195 3.59 6.18 -10.97
C ASN A 195 3.81 4.69 -11.20
N LEU A 196 4.06 3.94 -10.13
CA LEU A 196 3.87 2.48 -10.12
C LEU A 196 2.41 2.21 -9.79
N VAL A 197 1.72 1.47 -10.65
CA VAL A 197 0.30 1.14 -10.51
C VAL A 197 0.17 -0.37 -10.42
N SER A 198 -0.58 -0.89 -9.44
CA SER A 198 -0.91 -2.31 -9.31
C SER A 198 -2.35 -2.43 -8.80
N GLY A 199 -3.28 -2.83 -9.67
CA GLY A 199 -4.70 -2.82 -9.36
C GLY A 199 -5.20 -1.41 -8.98
N ASP A 200 -5.74 -1.26 -7.78
CA ASP A 200 -6.21 0.00 -7.22
C ASP A 200 -5.10 0.81 -6.51
N THR A 201 -3.91 0.23 -6.41
CA THR A 201 -2.80 0.77 -5.64
C THR A 201 -1.86 1.58 -6.54
N VAL A 202 -1.50 2.77 -6.09
CA VAL A 202 -0.59 3.68 -6.81
C VAL A 202 0.48 4.20 -5.86
N ALA A 203 1.75 3.95 -6.20
CA ALA A 203 2.90 4.57 -5.55
C ALA A 203 3.50 5.62 -6.47
N GLY A 204 3.57 6.87 -6.00
CA GLY A 204 4.33 7.92 -6.65
C GLY A 204 5.81 7.77 -6.32
N ILE A 205 6.63 7.52 -7.33
CA ILE A 205 8.05 7.29 -7.17
C ILE A 205 8.90 8.34 -7.88
N LYS A 206 10.09 8.55 -7.33
CA LYS A 206 11.19 9.28 -7.96
C LYS A 206 12.33 8.31 -8.20
N ILE A 207 12.78 8.25 -9.44
CA ILE A 207 13.82 7.34 -9.92
C ILE A 207 15.11 8.14 -10.11
N VAL A 208 16.18 7.72 -9.44
CA VAL A 208 17.50 8.34 -9.48
C VAL A 208 18.54 7.24 -9.73
N TYR A 209 19.56 7.49 -10.54
CA TYR A 209 20.64 6.51 -10.71
C TYR A 209 21.28 6.19 -9.38
N ALA A 210 21.52 4.90 -9.14
CA ALA A 210 22.24 4.48 -7.94
C ALA A 210 23.69 5.01 -8.00
N GLU A 211 24.17 5.53 -6.88
CA GLU A 211 25.59 5.84 -6.68
C GLU A 211 26.43 4.56 -6.83
N ASP A 212 27.68 4.67 -7.26
CA ASP A 212 28.55 3.51 -7.56
C ASP A 212 28.61 2.52 -6.39
N GLU A 213 28.70 3.02 -5.15
CA GLU A 213 28.73 2.19 -3.93
C GLU A 213 27.46 1.35 -3.76
N ILE A 214 26.29 1.96 -3.94
CA ILE A 214 24.99 1.27 -3.83
C ILE A 214 24.78 0.33 -5.01
N LYS A 215 25.17 0.75 -6.21
CA LYS A 215 25.09 -0.06 -7.43
C LYS A 215 25.91 -1.33 -7.30
N GLU A 216 27.14 -1.24 -6.79
CA GLU A 216 27.98 -2.42 -6.55
C GLU A 216 27.45 -3.29 -5.41
N LEU A 217 27.00 -2.68 -4.33
CA LEU A 217 26.54 -3.40 -3.14
C LEU A 217 25.23 -4.16 -3.40
N LEU A 218 24.23 -3.49 -3.98
CA LEU A 218 22.88 -4.05 -4.18
C LEU A 218 22.67 -4.63 -5.58
N ASN A 219 23.63 -4.46 -6.50
CA ASN A 219 23.44 -4.77 -7.92
C ASN A 219 22.19 -4.04 -8.49
N SER A 220 21.95 -2.80 -8.05
CA SER A 220 20.79 -2.00 -8.47
C SER A 220 21.21 -0.88 -9.42
N LYS A 221 20.46 -0.70 -10.51
CA LYS A 221 20.65 0.42 -11.45
C LYS A 221 20.17 1.76 -10.86
N TYR A 222 19.16 1.72 -10.00
CA TYR A 222 18.45 2.90 -9.50
C TYR A 222 18.28 2.86 -7.98
N ASN A 223 18.28 4.05 -7.39
CA ASN A 223 17.60 4.33 -6.13
C ASN A 223 16.20 4.84 -6.47
N ILE A 224 15.19 4.32 -5.77
CA ILE A 224 13.83 4.84 -5.85
C ILE A 224 13.39 5.41 -4.52
N TYR A 225 12.65 6.51 -4.60
CA TYR A 225 12.03 7.18 -3.46
C TYR A 225 10.53 7.16 -3.64
N CYS A 226 9.78 6.85 -2.60
CA CYS A 226 8.32 6.89 -2.58
C CYS A 226 7.84 8.18 -1.91
N ASN A 227 7.12 9.01 -2.65
CA ASN A 227 6.59 10.30 -2.20
C ASN A 227 5.14 10.20 -1.72
N TYR A 228 4.37 9.29 -2.30
CA TYR A 228 3.01 9.04 -1.84
C TYR A 228 2.58 7.63 -2.20
N PHE A 229 1.59 7.14 -1.47
CA PHE A 229 0.96 5.85 -1.70
C PHE A 229 -0.55 6.00 -1.60
N THR A 230 -1.27 5.52 -2.60
CA THR A 230 -2.71 5.58 -2.71
C THR A 230 -3.28 4.18 -2.87
N THR A 231 -4.32 3.84 -2.11
CA THR A 231 -5.11 2.61 -2.26
C THR A 231 -6.44 2.80 -1.52
N ASN A 232 -7.49 2.04 -1.86
CA ASN A 232 -8.83 2.20 -1.27
C ASN A 232 -9.36 3.65 -1.34
N ASN A 233 -8.97 4.43 -2.37
CA ASN A 233 -9.24 5.87 -2.48
C ASN A 233 -8.67 6.74 -1.35
N GLN A 234 -7.73 6.21 -0.57
CA GLN A 234 -7.00 6.92 0.47
C GLN A 234 -5.58 7.18 0.01
N THR A 235 -5.05 8.36 0.29
CA THR A 235 -3.67 8.73 -0.06
C THR A 235 -2.91 9.10 1.20
N ASN A 236 -1.72 8.53 1.36
CA ASN A 236 -0.74 8.97 2.34
C ASN A 236 0.48 9.58 1.64
N GLN A 237 0.99 10.69 2.18
CA GLN A 237 2.10 11.45 1.62
C GLN A 237 3.33 11.32 2.52
N TYR A 238 4.52 11.30 1.92
CA TYR A 238 5.78 11.07 2.62
C TYR A 238 6.88 12.03 2.20
N ASP A 239 7.82 12.25 3.11
CA ASP A 239 9.07 12.95 2.83
C ASP A 239 10.09 11.99 2.18
N GLU A 240 9.92 11.71 0.88
CA GLU A 240 10.80 10.87 0.01
C GLU A 240 11.35 9.62 0.71
N LEU A 241 10.49 8.62 1.00
CA LEU A 241 10.94 7.37 1.61
C LEU A 241 11.86 6.61 0.66
N VAL A 242 13.08 6.31 1.08
CA VAL A 242 14.00 5.50 0.28
C VAL A 242 13.50 4.07 0.23
N VAL A 243 13.40 3.52 -0.97
CA VAL A 243 12.96 2.14 -1.22
C VAL A 243 14.17 1.29 -1.60
N TYR A 244 14.38 0.22 -0.84
CA TYR A 244 15.40 -0.79 -1.09
C TYR A 244 14.75 -2.14 -1.33
N LYS A 245 15.42 -3.01 -2.10
CA LYS A 245 14.97 -4.38 -2.38
C LYS A 245 15.61 -5.45 -1.50
N ASP A 246 16.89 -5.28 -1.13
CA ASP A 246 17.65 -6.26 -0.35
C ASP A 246 18.55 -5.57 0.67
N THR A 247 18.21 -5.70 1.96
CA THR A 247 18.89 -5.06 3.09
C THR A 247 19.83 -5.98 3.84
N HIS A 248 19.92 -7.27 3.50
CA HIS A 248 20.96 -8.15 4.07
C HIS A 248 22.36 -7.59 3.80
N ARG A 249 22.50 -6.72 2.80
CA ARG A 249 23.73 -6.03 2.43
C ARG A 249 23.86 -4.61 3.00
N LEU A 250 22.78 -4.04 3.52
CA LEU A 250 22.72 -2.69 4.09
C LEU A 250 22.21 -2.71 5.54
N PRO A 251 23.11 -2.70 6.54
CA PRO A 251 22.72 -2.74 7.95
C PRO A 251 21.78 -1.60 8.33
N ASN A 252 20.64 -1.92 8.94
CA ASN A 252 19.61 -0.98 9.42
C ASN A 252 18.91 -0.14 8.33
N ALA A 253 19.11 -0.45 7.05
CA ALA A 253 18.30 0.16 6.00
C ALA A 253 16.85 -0.34 6.09
N LYS A 254 15.89 0.54 5.81
CA LYS A 254 14.47 0.20 5.81
C LYS A 254 14.06 -0.29 4.42
N ILE A 255 13.38 -1.43 4.34
CA ILE A 255 12.71 -1.88 3.12
C ILE A 255 11.28 -1.38 3.12
N THR A 256 10.85 -0.96 1.95
CA THR A 256 9.45 -0.67 1.66
C THR A 256 8.79 -1.94 1.12
N CYS A 257 7.77 -2.45 1.80
CA CYS A 257 7.01 -3.63 1.35
C CYS A 257 5.51 -3.34 1.31
N VAL A 258 4.80 -3.93 0.36
CA VAL A 258 3.34 -3.82 0.23
C VAL A 258 2.70 -5.19 0.14
N TYR A 259 1.73 -5.49 1.01
CA TYR A 259 1.00 -6.74 0.96
C TYR A 259 -0.49 -6.57 1.28
N GLN A 260 -1.32 -7.19 0.45
CA GLN A 260 -2.77 -7.31 0.67
C GLN A 260 -3.07 -8.38 1.70
N THR A 261 -3.88 -8.03 2.71
CA THR A 261 -4.40 -8.97 3.71
C THR A 261 -5.93 -8.86 3.81
N ASN A 262 -6.52 -9.76 4.60
CA ASN A 262 -7.95 -9.74 4.93
C ASN A 262 -8.35 -8.52 5.78
N GLU A 263 -7.38 -7.86 6.41
CA GLU A 263 -7.61 -6.67 7.25
C GLU A 263 -7.34 -5.34 6.51
N GLY A 264 -6.87 -5.42 5.26
CA GLY A 264 -6.47 -4.26 4.46
C GLY A 264 -5.11 -4.42 3.81
N ILE A 265 -4.63 -3.35 3.20
CA ILE A 265 -3.29 -3.28 2.59
C ILE A 265 -2.31 -2.76 3.63
N VAL A 266 -1.24 -3.50 3.84
CA VAL A 266 -0.15 -3.06 4.71
C VAL A 266 0.98 -2.57 3.85
N PHE A 267 1.42 -1.34 4.14
CA PHE A 267 2.62 -0.74 3.59
C PHE A 267 3.60 -0.52 4.74
N THR A 268 4.74 -1.18 4.71
CA THR A 268 5.81 -1.03 5.70
C THR A 268 6.98 -0.27 5.11
N ASN A 269 7.68 0.49 5.94
CA ASN A 269 9.04 0.99 5.71
C ASN A 269 9.87 0.69 6.95
N THR A 270 10.35 -0.55 7.05
CA THR A 270 10.99 -1.11 8.26
C THR A 270 12.31 -1.79 7.95
N ASP A 271 13.25 -1.78 8.90
CA ASP A 271 14.47 -2.58 8.79
C ASP A 271 14.17 -4.09 8.95
N ASP A 272 15.17 -4.95 8.71
CA ASP A 272 15.07 -6.42 8.81
C ASP A 272 14.61 -6.94 10.16
N TYR A 273 14.60 -6.08 11.17
CA TYR A 273 14.23 -6.42 12.53
C TYR A 273 12.82 -5.91 12.87
N GLY A 274 12.22 -5.04 12.06
CA GLY A 274 10.89 -4.48 12.25
C GLY A 274 10.84 -3.06 12.79
N VAL A 275 11.96 -2.34 12.81
CA VAL A 275 12.01 -0.94 13.23
C VAL A 275 11.70 -0.04 12.04
N GLY A 276 10.74 0.85 12.23
CA GLY A 276 10.34 1.82 11.23
C GLY A 276 8.83 2.07 11.25
N ASP A 277 8.31 2.45 10.09
CA ASP A 277 6.95 2.94 9.95
C ASP A 277 6.09 1.90 9.27
N ILE A 278 4.86 1.73 9.75
CA ILE A 278 3.91 0.74 9.27
C ILE A 278 2.57 1.45 9.10
N TRP A 279 2.00 1.34 7.90
CA TRP A 279 0.69 1.85 7.57
C TRP A 279 -0.23 0.70 7.19
N ILE A 280 -1.42 0.65 7.79
CA ILE A 280 -2.48 -0.31 7.46
C ILE A 280 -3.65 0.49 6.87
N PHE A 281 -3.83 0.37 5.57
CA PHE A 281 -4.92 0.94 4.80
C PHE A 281 -6.12 0.01 4.88
N THR A 282 -7.12 0.43 5.65
CA THR A 282 -8.41 -0.24 5.77
C THR A 282 -9.38 0.35 4.74
N GLU A 283 -10.65 -0.06 4.76
CA GLU A 283 -11.68 0.54 3.89
C GLU A 283 -11.88 2.04 4.20
N ASP A 284 -11.89 2.40 5.49
CA ASP A 284 -12.30 3.74 5.93
C ASP A 284 -11.18 4.58 6.57
N ASN A 285 -10.06 3.96 6.96
CA ASN A 285 -9.00 4.64 7.71
C ASN A 285 -7.58 4.12 7.41
N ILE A 286 -6.58 4.98 7.62
CA ILE A 286 -5.17 4.61 7.60
C ILE A 286 -4.68 4.55 9.05
N ILE A 287 -4.25 3.38 9.49
CA ILE A 287 -3.66 3.20 10.82
C ILE A 287 -2.15 3.26 10.67
N GLN A 288 -1.51 4.23 11.34
CA GLN A 288 -0.06 4.33 11.40
C GLN A 288 0.48 3.78 12.73
N LYS A 289 1.52 2.96 12.66
CA LYS A 289 2.31 2.51 13.79
C LYS A 289 3.79 2.74 13.48
N GLU A 290 4.49 3.37 14.42
CA GLU A 290 5.95 3.47 14.40
C GLU A 290 6.55 2.49 15.41
N VAL A 291 7.60 1.79 15.00
CA VAL A 291 8.43 0.95 15.87
C VAL A 291 9.81 1.59 15.93
N ILE A 292 10.15 2.10 17.11
CA ILE A 292 11.37 2.90 17.32
C ILE A 292 12.58 1.99 17.60
N PHE A 293 13.75 2.38 17.11
CA PHE A 293 15.01 1.76 17.52
C PHE A 293 15.36 2.17 18.97
N ALA A 294 15.27 1.23 19.91
CA ALA A 294 15.38 1.53 21.34
C ALA A 294 16.82 1.67 21.87
N VAL A 295 17.83 1.81 21.00
CA VAL A 295 19.22 2.04 21.44
C VAL A 295 19.42 3.50 21.78
N ASN A 296 20.10 3.76 22.90
CA ASN A 296 20.58 5.08 23.30
C ASN A 296 19.51 6.01 23.91
N THR A 297 18.38 5.46 24.35
CA THR A 297 17.52 6.17 25.30
C THR A 297 17.98 5.80 26.71
N GLU A 298 18.59 6.72 27.45
CA GLU A 298 18.75 6.58 28.92
C GLU A 298 17.37 6.58 29.66
N ASN A 299 16.26 6.34 28.94
CA ASN A 299 14.89 6.68 29.30
C ASN A 299 13.89 5.63 28.78
N ARG A 300 12.72 5.60 29.40
CA ARG A 300 11.53 4.84 28.97
C ARG A 300 11.02 5.31 27.61
N ILE A 301 10.41 4.40 26.84
CA ILE A 301 9.68 4.70 25.62
C ILE A 301 8.18 4.67 25.96
N GLY A 302 7.59 5.86 26.10
CA GLY A 302 6.25 5.99 26.68
C GLY A 302 6.25 5.49 28.13
N GLU A 303 5.40 4.52 28.42
CA GLU A 303 5.32 3.89 29.74
C GLU A 303 6.23 2.66 29.89
N GLU A 304 6.88 2.20 28.82
CA GLU A 304 7.68 0.96 28.83
C GLU A 304 9.18 1.25 29.01
N GLU A 305 9.88 0.38 29.74
CA GLU A 305 11.34 0.38 29.76
C GLU A 305 11.89 0.09 28.34
N TRP A 306 12.90 0.85 27.90
CA TRP A 306 13.38 0.76 26.50
C TRP A 306 13.82 -0.65 26.10
N TYR A 307 14.38 -1.41 27.05
CA TYR A 307 14.80 -2.78 26.85
C TYR A 307 13.61 -3.77 26.75
N ASN A 308 12.44 -3.39 27.27
CA ASN A 308 11.18 -4.15 27.14
C ASN A 308 10.32 -3.67 25.96
N TYR A 309 10.58 -2.48 25.42
CA TYR A 309 9.87 -1.98 24.24
C TYR A 309 9.93 -3.02 23.14
N SER A 310 8.76 -3.43 22.65
CA SER A 310 8.67 -4.59 21.76
C SER A 310 8.74 -4.15 20.31
N VAL A 311 9.62 -4.82 19.57
CA VAL A 311 9.67 -4.71 18.12
C VAL A 311 8.61 -5.64 17.56
N VAL A 312 7.76 -5.12 16.67
CA VAL A 312 6.62 -5.85 16.10
C VAL A 312 6.78 -5.88 14.58
N ASN A 313 6.82 -7.08 14.01
CA ASN A 313 6.82 -7.28 12.56
C ASN A 313 5.45 -7.77 12.11
N TYR A 314 5.00 -7.28 10.96
CA TYR A 314 3.78 -7.75 10.30
C TYR A 314 4.12 -8.52 9.04
N MET A 315 3.27 -9.49 8.70
CA MET A 315 3.43 -10.30 7.50
C MET A 315 2.08 -10.85 7.05
N LYS A 316 1.97 -11.13 5.75
CA LYS A 316 0.81 -11.82 5.18
C LYS A 316 0.91 -13.32 5.44
N GLY A 317 -0.13 -13.92 6.02
CA GLY A 317 -0.27 -15.37 6.10
C GLY A 317 -0.72 -15.98 4.76
N ASN A 318 -0.44 -17.25 4.54
CA ASN A 318 -0.85 -17.99 3.33
C ASN A 318 -2.38 -17.99 3.11
N ASP A 319 -3.15 -17.79 4.18
CA ASP A 319 -4.62 -17.67 4.18
C ASP A 319 -5.11 -16.22 4.01
N GLY A 320 -4.20 -15.28 3.72
CA GLY A 320 -4.48 -13.85 3.63
C GLY A 320 -4.57 -13.14 4.97
N SER A 321 -4.41 -13.83 6.11
CA SER A 321 -4.45 -13.17 7.43
C SER A 321 -3.31 -12.17 7.60
N LEU A 322 -3.57 -11.07 8.32
CA LEU A 322 -2.51 -10.20 8.80
C LEU A 322 -1.90 -10.84 10.06
N ARG A 323 -0.67 -11.33 9.96
CA ARG A 323 0.06 -11.96 11.07
C ARG A 323 1.06 -10.99 11.67
N TYR A 324 1.45 -11.26 12.90
CA TYR A 324 2.53 -10.53 13.55
C TYR A 324 3.46 -11.44 14.34
N THR A 325 4.68 -10.94 14.54
CA THR A 325 5.59 -11.40 15.60
C THR A 325 5.94 -10.22 16.49
N ARG A 326 6.10 -10.46 17.79
CA ARG A 326 6.48 -9.45 18.78
C ARG A 326 7.62 -9.98 19.62
N ILE A 327 8.73 -9.25 19.69
CA ILE A 327 9.92 -9.62 20.47
C ILE A 327 10.39 -8.39 21.26
N PRO A 328 10.52 -8.48 22.60
CA PRO A 328 11.11 -7.40 23.42
C PRO A 328 12.51 -7.03 22.94
N PHE A 329 12.85 -5.75 22.96
CA PHE A 329 14.12 -5.25 22.39
C PHE A 329 15.36 -5.95 22.98
N LYS A 330 15.36 -6.28 24.28
CA LYS A 330 16.46 -7.00 24.93
C LYS A 330 16.73 -8.39 24.38
N PHE A 331 15.76 -8.98 23.70
CA PHE A 331 15.88 -10.31 23.10
C PHE A 331 16.00 -10.25 21.57
N GLN A 332 16.26 -9.06 21.00
CA GLN A 332 16.57 -8.91 19.58
C GLN A 332 18.00 -9.37 19.27
N PHE A 333 18.14 -10.23 18.27
CA PHE A 333 19.44 -10.63 17.73
C PHE A 333 19.79 -9.68 16.58
N ARG A 334 20.69 -8.71 16.82
CA ARG A 334 21.07 -7.69 15.84
C ARG A 334 22.56 -7.72 15.57
N GLY A 335 22.95 -7.60 14.30
CA GLY A 335 24.36 -7.52 13.91
C GLY A 335 25.22 -8.73 14.31
N GLY A 336 24.60 -9.90 14.53
CA GLY A 336 25.29 -11.12 14.93
C GLY A 336 25.44 -11.33 16.44
N ALA A 337 24.82 -10.49 17.29
CA ALA A 337 24.90 -10.61 18.74
C ALA A 337 23.57 -10.26 19.44
N PHE A 338 23.50 -10.62 20.73
CA PHE A 338 22.47 -10.17 21.66
C PHE A 338 23.05 -9.11 22.60
N ASP A 339 23.06 -7.85 22.16
CA ASP A 339 23.73 -6.78 22.92
C ASP A 339 23.05 -6.48 24.26
N TYR A 340 21.74 -6.72 24.35
CA TYR A 340 20.89 -6.29 25.46
C TYR A 340 20.28 -7.45 26.25
N VAL A 341 20.59 -8.71 25.93
CA VAL A 341 20.03 -9.87 26.64
C VAL A 341 20.41 -9.90 28.12
N TRP A 342 21.45 -9.16 28.51
CA TRP A 342 21.90 -9.05 29.89
C TRP A 342 20.96 -8.22 30.80
N TYR A 343 19.88 -7.63 30.25
CA TYR A 343 18.73 -7.10 31.01
C TYR A 343 17.67 -8.17 31.33
N CYS A 344 17.94 -9.44 30.98
CA CYS A 344 17.09 -10.58 31.32
C CYS A 344 17.00 -10.76 32.84
N THR A 345 15.79 -10.99 33.32
CA THR A 345 15.43 -11.18 34.73
C THR A 345 15.17 -12.66 35.06
N GLY A 346 15.08 -13.54 34.06
CA GLY A 346 14.91 -14.97 34.28
C GLY A 346 14.78 -15.78 32.99
N LEU A 347 15.08 -17.08 33.04
CA LEU A 347 14.94 -17.96 31.87
C LEU A 347 13.46 -18.26 31.51
N ASP A 348 12.55 -18.11 32.46
CA ASP A 348 11.10 -18.23 32.23
C ASP A 348 10.43 -16.89 31.87
N GLU A 349 11.22 -15.84 31.62
CA GLU A 349 10.72 -14.54 31.22
C GLU A 349 10.15 -14.57 29.79
N PHE A 350 9.08 -13.81 29.54
CA PHE A 350 8.50 -13.65 28.20
C PHE A 350 9.55 -13.17 27.19
N ALA A 351 9.77 -13.93 26.12
CA ALA A 351 10.75 -13.60 25.09
C ALA A 351 10.10 -13.30 23.73
N GLY A 352 8.81 -13.52 23.58
CA GLY A 352 8.05 -13.10 22.42
C GLY A 352 6.80 -13.92 22.17
N GLU A 353 6.10 -13.51 21.12
CA GLU A 353 4.87 -14.14 20.66
C GLU A 353 4.68 -13.99 19.16
N GLU A 354 3.84 -14.84 18.61
CA GLU A 354 3.29 -14.72 17.26
C GLU A 354 1.79 -14.99 17.28
N GLY A 355 1.09 -14.39 16.32
CA GLY A 355 -0.35 -14.56 16.19
C GLY A 355 -0.93 -13.78 15.04
N VAL A 356 -2.23 -13.49 15.16
CA VAL A 356 -3.01 -12.79 14.14
C VAL A 356 -3.37 -11.39 14.66
N VAL A 357 -3.43 -10.46 13.72
CA VAL A 357 -3.86 -9.09 13.94
C VAL A 357 -5.29 -8.95 13.44
N LYS A 358 -6.10 -8.19 14.18
CA LYS A 358 -7.41 -7.72 13.73
C LYS A 358 -7.47 -6.21 13.83
N ILE A 359 -8.14 -5.59 12.86
CA ILE A 359 -8.46 -4.18 12.95
C ILE A 359 -9.85 -4.02 13.56
N GLU A 360 -9.90 -3.47 14.76
CA GLU A 360 -11.12 -3.35 15.54
C GLU A 360 -11.25 -1.93 16.07
N ASN A 361 -12.42 -1.31 15.86
CA ASN A 361 -12.71 0.05 16.32
C ASN A 361 -11.65 1.10 15.87
N GLY A 362 -11.07 0.92 14.68
CA GLY A 362 -10.04 1.81 14.14
C GLY A 362 -8.64 1.66 14.78
N GLY A 363 -8.42 0.60 15.56
CA GLY A 363 -7.15 0.27 16.18
C GLY A 363 -6.67 -1.15 15.86
N ILE A 364 -5.45 -1.45 16.28
CA ILE A 364 -4.82 -2.77 16.09
C ILE A 364 -5.06 -3.61 17.34
N SER A 365 -5.72 -4.75 17.18
CA SER A 365 -5.88 -5.78 18.21
C SER A 365 -4.98 -6.97 17.90
N TYR A 366 -4.23 -7.42 18.89
CA TYR A 366 -3.35 -8.59 18.78
C TYR A 366 -4.00 -9.81 19.41
N TYR A 367 -3.99 -10.93 18.69
CA TYR A 367 -4.48 -12.23 19.14
C TYR A 367 -3.31 -13.22 19.13
N PRO A 368 -2.57 -13.36 20.25
CA PRO A 368 -1.46 -14.29 20.35
C PRO A 368 -1.94 -15.74 20.20
N GLU A 369 -1.26 -16.51 19.35
CA GLU A 369 -1.52 -17.94 19.18
C GLU A 369 -0.45 -18.79 19.84
N LYS A 370 0.78 -18.24 19.92
CA LYS A 370 1.92 -18.89 20.54
C LYS A 370 2.79 -17.85 21.22
N THR A 371 3.24 -18.18 22.42
CA THR A 371 4.18 -17.40 23.22
C THR A 371 5.37 -18.29 23.57
N TRP A 372 6.54 -17.68 23.78
CA TRP A 372 7.74 -18.39 24.23
C TRP A 372 8.46 -17.60 25.31
N VAL A 373 9.20 -18.32 26.15
CA VAL A 373 10.06 -17.72 27.17
C VAL A 373 11.51 -17.74 26.74
N VAL A 374 12.38 -17.04 27.47
CA VAL A 374 13.82 -16.94 27.16
C VAL A 374 14.46 -18.31 26.98
N ASN A 375 14.05 -19.30 27.77
CA ASN A 375 14.59 -20.65 27.70
C ASN A 375 14.28 -21.41 26.40
N ASP A 376 13.25 -20.98 25.66
CA ASP A 376 12.79 -21.63 24.43
C ASP A 376 13.46 -21.06 23.16
N VAL A 377 14.27 -20.01 23.29
CA VAL A 377 14.83 -19.27 22.16
C VAL A 377 16.34 -19.08 22.27
N MET A 378 16.96 -18.67 21.15
CA MET A 378 18.41 -18.45 21.04
C MET A 378 18.97 -17.50 22.10
N ALA A 379 18.17 -16.56 22.62
CA ALA A 379 18.60 -15.66 23.70
C ALA A 379 18.94 -16.43 25.00
N GLY A 380 18.17 -17.47 25.34
CA GLY A 380 18.44 -18.30 26.51
C GLY A 380 19.68 -19.16 26.35
N ASP A 381 19.89 -19.73 25.16
CA ASP A 381 21.11 -20.48 24.86
C ASP A 381 22.34 -19.57 24.90
N TYR A 382 22.24 -18.38 24.30
CA TYR A 382 23.28 -17.36 24.36
C TYR A 382 23.64 -16.98 25.80
N LEU A 383 22.64 -16.76 26.68
CA LEU A 383 22.90 -16.47 28.09
C LEU A 383 23.68 -17.59 28.77
N LYS A 384 23.33 -18.86 28.53
CA LYS A 384 24.00 -20.02 29.15
C LYS A 384 25.42 -20.20 28.63
N GLU A 385 25.63 -20.01 27.33
CA GLU A 385 26.92 -20.22 26.67
C GLU A 385 27.90 -19.08 26.91
N MET A 386 27.40 -17.84 26.93
CA MET A 386 28.23 -16.63 27.02
C MET A 386 28.39 -16.09 28.44
N PHE A 387 27.76 -16.72 29.44
CA PHE A 387 27.92 -16.30 30.83
C PHE A 387 29.32 -16.63 31.34
N ASP A 388 30.04 -15.58 31.77
CA ASP A 388 31.33 -15.67 32.41
C ASP A 388 31.23 -15.08 33.84
N PRO A 389 31.40 -15.90 34.89
CA PRO A 389 31.37 -15.45 36.28
C PRO A 389 32.32 -14.31 36.61
N ASP A 390 33.52 -14.29 36.00
CA ASP A 390 34.55 -13.29 36.28
C ASP A 390 34.22 -11.95 35.63
N ILE A 391 33.59 -11.98 34.45
CA ILE A 391 33.12 -10.78 33.75
C ILE A 391 31.87 -10.21 34.42
N ARG A 392 30.94 -11.07 34.84
CA ARG A 392 29.63 -10.65 35.37
C ARG A 392 29.64 -10.38 36.88
N GLY A 393 30.57 -10.99 37.63
CA GLY A 393 30.68 -10.82 39.08
C GLY A 393 29.73 -11.68 39.91
N TYR A 394 29.17 -12.74 39.32
CA TYR A 394 28.24 -13.68 39.97
C TYR A 394 28.70 -15.11 39.73
N LYS A 395 28.51 -16.02 40.69
CA LYS A 395 29.07 -17.38 40.56
C LYS A 395 28.33 -18.22 39.53
N THR A 396 27.05 -17.94 39.34
CA THR A 396 26.15 -18.68 38.45
C THR A 396 25.28 -17.71 37.67
N LEU A 397 24.77 -18.17 36.52
CA LEU A 397 23.82 -17.40 35.73
C LEU A 397 22.54 -17.15 36.54
N GLU A 398 22.10 -18.13 37.34
CA GLU A 398 20.92 -18.01 38.18
C GLU A 398 21.06 -16.90 39.23
N GLU A 399 22.23 -16.77 39.87
CA GLU A 399 22.51 -15.66 40.79
C GLU A 399 22.47 -14.30 40.07
N TYR A 400 23.00 -14.23 38.85
CA TYR A 400 22.99 -13.00 38.05
C TYR A 400 21.57 -12.61 37.64
N LEU A 401 20.77 -13.55 37.12
CA LEU A 401 19.39 -13.30 36.72
C LEU A 401 18.50 -12.94 37.92
N ALA A 402 18.72 -13.57 39.08
CA ALA A 402 18.03 -13.20 40.31
C ALA A 402 18.34 -11.76 40.74
N HIS A 403 19.59 -11.33 40.62
CA HIS A 403 19.94 -9.93 40.86
C HIS A 403 19.27 -8.99 39.85
N ASN A 404 19.28 -9.34 38.56
CA ASN A 404 18.61 -8.55 37.53
C ASN A 404 17.10 -8.38 37.82
N ALA A 405 16.43 -9.44 38.31
CA ALA A 405 15.01 -9.37 38.69
C ALA A 405 14.72 -8.40 39.85
N GLU A 406 15.73 -7.99 40.63
CA GLU A 406 15.58 -6.97 41.69
C GLU A 406 15.65 -5.54 41.13
N ILE A 407 16.26 -5.34 39.96
CA ILE A 407 16.60 -4.01 39.42
C ILE A 407 15.96 -3.70 38.06
N TYR A 408 15.54 -4.71 37.29
CA TYR A 408 14.92 -4.56 35.99
C TYR A 408 13.49 -5.11 36.00
N GLU A 409 12.64 -4.52 35.15
CA GLU A 409 11.29 -5.02 34.94
C GLU A 409 11.32 -6.22 33.98
N PRO A 410 10.65 -7.35 34.30
CA PRO A 410 10.50 -8.44 33.35
C PRO A 410 9.65 -7.98 32.16
N ALA A 411 9.96 -8.50 30.96
CA ALA A 411 9.11 -8.35 29.79
C ALA A 411 7.75 -9.03 30.04
N LYS A 412 6.69 -8.45 29.49
CA LYS A 412 5.29 -8.85 29.70
C LYS A 412 4.55 -9.05 28.40
#